data_AF-A0A419VWN3-F1
#
_entry.id   AF-A0A419VWN3-F1
#
_cell.length_a   1.000
_cell.length_b   1.000
_cell.length_c   1.000
_cell.angle_alpha   90.00
_cell.angle_beta   90.00
_cell.angle_gamma   90.00
#
_symmetry.space_group_name_H-M   'P 1'
#
loop_
_entity.id
_entity.type
_entity.pdbx_description
1 polymer ?
#
loop_
_entity_poly.entity_id
_entity_poly.type
_entity_poly.pdbx_seq_one_letter_code
_entity_poly.pdbx_strand_id
1 'polypeptide(L)'
;MEGLFSKSVLRILWTFVYTRLSYLPNYLPALSFWKLCVYAEPKLEKMEFLFEKLGGEKFFQLVAHNNRFHHDISRLTEEKLAILDEILETLQLELSAVCQRKVKY
;
A
#
# COMPACT_ATOMS: atom_id res chain seq x y z
N MET A 1 -4.44 11.27 -11.12
CA MET A 1 -3.56 10.09 -11.04
C MET A 1 -3.15 9.82 -9.59
N GLU A 2 -2.67 10.83 -8.86
CA GLU A 2 -2.29 10.76 -7.43
C GLU A 2 -3.37 10.20 -6.49
N GLY A 3 -4.57 10.78 -6.54
CA GLY A 3 -5.70 10.28 -5.75
C GLY A 3 -6.20 8.89 -6.18
N LEU A 4 -5.84 8.40 -7.37
CA LEU A 4 -6.15 7.03 -7.79
C LEU A 4 -5.11 6.05 -7.21
N PHE A 5 -3.83 6.40 -7.28
CA PHE A 5 -2.75 5.62 -6.67
C PHE A 5 -3.00 5.43 -5.17
N SER A 6 -3.16 6.53 -4.44
CA SER A 6 -3.35 6.51 -2.99
C SER A 6 -4.60 5.73 -2.58
N LYS A 7 -5.73 5.88 -3.30
CA LYS A 7 -6.94 5.07 -3.08
C LYS A 7 -6.71 3.59 -3.38
N SER A 8 -5.98 3.26 -4.44
CA SER A 8 -5.68 1.87 -4.81
C SER A 8 -4.83 1.19 -3.74
N VAL A 9 -3.76 1.84 -3.27
CA VAL A 9 -2.92 1.33 -2.18
C VAL A 9 -3.74 1.14 -0.90
N LEU A 10 -4.49 2.15 -0.47
CA LEU A 10 -5.33 2.06 0.72
C LEU A 10 -6.36 0.94 0.62
N ARG A 11 -7.02 0.81 -0.53
CA ARG A 11 -7.97 -0.29 -0.79
C ARG A 11 -7.28 -1.64 -0.63
N ILE A 12 -6.09 -1.83 -1.19
CA ILE A 12 -5.36 -3.09 -1.09
C ILE A 12 -5.01 -3.39 0.37
N LEU A 13 -4.43 -2.43 1.10
CA LEU A 13 -4.06 -2.62 2.50
C LEU A 13 -5.28 -2.94 3.38
N TRP A 14 -6.40 -2.25 3.18
CA TRP A 14 -7.66 -2.52 3.87
C TRP A 14 -8.15 -3.94 3.62
N THR A 15 -8.25 -4.33 2.35
CA THR A 15 -8.70 -5.67 1.98
C THR A 15 -7.76 -6.74 2.52
N PHE A 16 -6.45 -6.49 2.52
CA PHE A 16 -5.46 -7.42 3.04
C PHE A 16 -5.65 -7.65 4.54
N VAL A 17 -5.74 -6.58 5.33
CA VAL A 17 -5.97 -6.64 6.78
C VAL A 17 -7.27 -7.38 7.07
N TYR A 18 -8.36 -7.02 6.39
CA TYR A 18 -9.64 -7.72 6.54
C TYR A 18 -9.54 -9.20 6.19
N THR A 19 -8.82 -9.54 5.13
CA THR A 19 -8.70 -10.93 4.66
C THR A 19 -7.90 -11.79 5.65
N ARG A 20 -6.82 -11.26 6.23
CA ARG A 20 -5.93 -12.02 7.13
C ARG A 20 -6.36 -12.00 8.60
N LEU A 21 -6.85 -10.86 9.08
CA LEU A 21 -7.14 -10.66 10.51
C LEU A 21 -8.65 -10.72 10.81
N SER A 22 -9.51 -10.79 9.78
CA SER A 22 -10.97 -10.65 9.93
C SER A 22 -11.35 -9.40 10.75
N TYR A 23 -10.51 -8.38 10.68
CA TYR A 23 -10.61 -7.13 11.40
C TYR A 23 -10.75 -6.00 10.39
N LEU A 24 -11.74 -5.13 10.58
CA LEU A 24 -11.93 -3.92 9.80
C LEU A 24 -11.65 -2.71 10.68
N PRO A 25 -10.43 -2.15 10.65
CA PRO A 25 -10.11 -0.99 11.45
C PRO A 25 -10.92 0.22 10.98
N ASN A 26 -11.57 0.92 11.91
CA ASN A 26 -12.16 2.22 11.63
C ASN A 26 -11.05 3.28 11.57
N TYR A 27 -10.92 3.97 10.43
CA TYR A 27 -10.10 5.18 10.26
C TYR A 27 -8.68 5.10 10.85
N LEU A 28 -7.81 4.27 10.25
CA LEU A 28 -6.38 4.26 10.58
C LEU A 28 -5.52 5.03 9.55
N PRO A 29 -4.37 5.60 9.96
CA PRO A 29 -3.36 6.11 9.03
C PRO A 29 -2.82 5.00 8.11
N ALA A 30 -2.38 5.38 6.90
CA ALA A 30 -1.82 4.45 5.92
C ALA A 30 -0.64 3.62 6.47
N LEU A 31 0.24 4.25 7.26
CA LEU A 31 1.37 3.57 7.92
C LEU A 31 0.89 2.51 8.91
N SER A 32 -0.18 2.77 9.66
CA SER A 32 -0.75 1.80 10.60
C SER A 32 -1.35 0.60 9.85
N PHE A 33 -2.01 0.85 8.72
CA PHE A 33 -2.46 -0.23 7.83
C PHE A 33 -1.30 -1.08 7.31
N TRP A 34 -0.19 -0.46 6.91
CA TRP A 34 1.02 -1.18 6.51
C TRP A 34 1.56 -2.08 7.62
N LYS A 35 1.74 -1.52 8.83
CA LYS A 35 2.22 -2.29 9.99
C LYS A 35 1.32 -3.49 10.31
N LEU A 36 0.00 -3.34 10.16
CA LEU A 36 -0.94 -4.46 10.31
C LEU A 36 -0.79 -5.51 9.20
N CYS A 37 -0.50 -5.09 7.96
CA CYS A 37 -0.22 -6.02 6.87
C CYS A 37 1.06 -6.83 7.16
N VAL A 38 2.14 -6.17 7.58
CA VAL A 38 3.40 -6.84 7.96
C VAL A 38 3.19 -7.76 9.16
N TYR A 39 2.45 -7.33 10.18
CA TYR A 39 2.10 -8.18 11.31
C TYR A 39 1.36 -9.46 10.86
N ALA A 40 0.44 -9.34 9.90
CA ALA A 40 -0.35 -10.46 9.40
C ALA A 40 0.40 -11.35 8.39
N GLU A 41 1.44 -10.83 7.75
CA GLU A 41 2.25 -11.50 6.73
C GLU A 41 3.68 -10.91 6.72
N PRO A 42 4.59 -11.39 7.59
CA PRO A 42 5.91 -10.77 7.82
C PRO A 42 6.78 -10.64 6.58
N LYS A 43 6.63 -11.53 5.59
CA LYS A 43 7.36 -11.44 4.32
C LYS A 43 7.10 -10.15 3.53
N LEU A 44 6.04 -9.39 3.85
CA LEU A 44 5.77 -8.09 3.26
C LEU A 44 6.80 -7.03 3.69
N GLU A 45 7.48 -7.20 4.83
CA GLU A 45 8.56 -6.31 5.28
C GLU A 45 9.65 -6.13 4.22
N LYS A 46 9.87 -7.14 3.36
CA LYS A 46 10.78 -7.04 2.21
C LYS A 46 10.43 -5.92 1.23
N MET A 47 9.22 -5.34 1.27
CA MET A 47 8.83 -4.23 0.40
C MET A 47 9.24 -2.86 0.97
N GLU A 48 9.70 -2.79 2.23
CA GLU A 48 10.01 -1.50 2.86
C GLU A 48 11.10 -0.73 2.13
N PHE A 49 12.04 -1.42 1.47
CA PHE A 49 13.04 -0.74 0.63
C PHE A 49 12.42 0.07 -0.52
N LEU A 50 11.25 -0.33 -1.05
CA LEU A 50 10.55 0.43 -2.08
C LEU A 50 9.97 1.72 -1.51
N PHE A 51 9.46 1.69 -0.28
CA PHE A 51 8.98 2.88 0.40
C PHE A 51 10.12 3.81 0.76
N GLU A 52 11.27 3.29 1.20
CA GLU A 52 12.48 4.07 1.45
C GLU A 52 12.96 4.84 0.22
N LYS A 53 12.93 4.21 -0.97
CA LYS A 53 13.23 4.90 -2.26
C LYS A 53 12.26 6.07 -2.56
N LEU A 54 11.07 6.06 -1.96
CA LEU A 54 10.06 7.13 -2.08
C LEU A 54 10.03 8.07 -0.85
N GLY A 55 11.02 7.99 0.03
CA GLY A 55 11.13 8.86 1.22
C GLY A 55 10.56 8.26 2.50
N GLY A 56 10.44 6.92 2.57
CA GLY A 56 10.13 6.16 3.78
C GLY A 56 8.77 6.54 4.36
N GLU A 57 8.74 6.99 5.62
CA GLU A 57 7.49 7.40 6.27
C GLU A 57 6.72 8.50 5.52
N LYS A 58 7.41 9.36 4.75
CA LYS A 58 6.77 10.42 3.94
C LYS A 58 5.89 9.83 2.83
N PHE A 59 6.22 8.64 2.32
CA PHE A 59 5.37 7.94 1.37
C PHE A 59 3.98 7.68 1.96
N PHE A 60 3.90 7.23 3.21
CA PHE A 60 2.61 6.96 3.85
C PHE A 60 1.81 8.24 4.14
N GLN A 61 2.50 9.38 4.32
CA GLN A 61 1.84 10.68 4.39
C GLN A 61 1.22 11.05 3.04
N LEU A 62 1.91 10.79 1.93
CA LEU A 62 1.40 10.98 0.57
C LEU A 62 0.19 10.08 0.28
N VAL A 63 0.22 8.82 0.72
CA VAL A 63 -0.91 7.89 0.60
C VAL A 63 -2.10 8.34 1.45
N ALA A 64 -1.85 8.89 2.65
CA ALA A 64 -2.91 9.36 3.55
C ALA A 64 -3.55 10.69 3.10
N HIS A 65 -2.77 11.63 2.57
CA HIS A 65 -3.23 12.96 2.14
C HIS A 65 -3.73 12.98 0.70
N ASN A 66 -4.81 12.24 0.47
CA ASN A 66 -5.44 11.91 -0.82
C ASN A 66 -5.83 13.08 -1.76
N ASN A 67 -5.41 14.33 -1.54
CA ASN A 67 -5.79 15.50 -2.35
C ASN A 67 -4.90 16.76 -2.23
N ARG A 68 -3.82 16.81 -1.43
CA ARG A 68 -3.03 18.07 -1.26
C ARG A 68 -1.73 18.17 -2.07
N PHE A 69 -1.26 17.08 -2.67
CA PHE A 69 0.02 17.04 -3.37
C PHE A 69 -0.10 17.10 -4.90
N HIS A 70 -1.20 17.66 -5.43
CA HIS A 70 -1.51 17.76 -6.86
C HIS A 70 -0.38 18.32 -7.77
N HIS A 71 0.68 18.90 -7.17
CA HIS A 71 1.85 19.45 -7.85
C HIS A 71 3.12 18.59 -7.79
N ASP A 72 3.18 17.55 -6.94
CA ASP A 72 4.41 16.76 -6.76
C ASP A 72 4.49 15.54 -7.69
N ILE A 73 3.37 14.90 -8.07
CA ILE A 73 3.41 13.85 -9.12
C ILE A 73 3.98 14.38 -10.45
N SER A 74 3.65 15.60 -10.86
CA SER A 74 4.19 16.19 -12.09
C SER A 74 5.70 16.47 -12.00
N ARG A 75 6.30 16.35 -10.81
CA ARG A 75 7.73 16.48 -10.54
C ARG A 75 8.40 15.13 -10.25
N LEU A 76 7.66 14.02 -10.29
CA LEU A 76 8.24 12.69 -10.15
C LEU A 76 9.05 12.34 -11.39
N THR A 77 10.25 11.82 -11.15
CA THR A 77 11.07 11.22 -12.19
C THR A 77 10.42 9.91 -12.66
N GLU A 78 10.73 9.51 -13.89
CA GLU A 78 10.31 8.24 -14.47
C GLU A 78 10.63 7.05 -13.54
N GLU A 79 11.79 7.10 -12.88
CA GLU A 79 12.21 6.12 -11.87
C GLU A 79 11.22 6.00 -10.71
N LYS A 80 10.71 7.13 -10.19
CA LYS A 80 9.73 7.10 -9.09
C LYS A 80 8.38 6.59 -9.56
N LEU A 81 7.97 6.89 -10.78
CA LEU A 81 6.75 6.34 -11.36
C LEU A 81 6.85 4.82 -11.50
N ALA A 82 7.98 4.31 -11.99
CA ALA A 82 8.23 2.86 -12.06
C ALA A 82 8.18 2.18 -10.69
N ILE A 83 8.71 2.82 -9.64
CA ILE A 83 8.63 2.30 -8.26
C ILE A 83 7.19 2.30 -7.74
N LEU A 84 6.37 3.31 -8.06
CA LEU A 84 4.95 3.32 -7.68
C LEU A 84 4.20 2.16 -8.33
N ASP A 85 4.45 1.90 -9.61
CA ASP A 85 3.87 0.76 -10.32
C ASP A 85 4.34 -0.58 -9.72
N GLU A 86 5.64 -0.73 -9.45
CA GLU A 86 6.21 -1.93 -8.79
C GLU A 86 5.54 -2.20 -7.43
N ILE A 87 5.30 -1.15 -6.63
CA ILE A 87 4.58 -1.26 -5.35
C ILE A 87 3.16 -1.78 -5.58
N LEU A 88 2.42 -1.20 -6.53
CA LEU A 88 1.03 -1.59 -6.79
C LEU A 88 0.93 -3.04 -7.27
N GLU A 89 1.77 -3.44 -8.22
CA GLU A 89 1.81 -4.79 -8.76
C GLU A 89 2.14 -5.81 -7.67
N THR A 90 3.15 -5.53 -6.85
CA THR A 90 3.56 -6.42 -5.77
C THR A 90 2.45 -6.56 -4.72
N LEU A 91 1.85 -5.45 -4.31
CA LEU A 91 0.72 -5.46 -3.35
C LEU A 91 -0.48 -6.22 -3.91
N GLN A 92 -0.79 -6.07 -5.20
CA GLN A 92 -1.90 -6.76 -5.85
C GLN A 92 -1.66 -8.27 -5.97
N LEU A 93 -0.43 -8.67 -6.30
CA LEU A 93 -0.03 -10.08 -6.35
C LEU A 93 -0.16 -10.74 -4.98
N GLU A 94 0.34 -10.08 -3.94
CA GLU A 94 0.26 -10.58 -2.56
C GLU A 94 -1.18 -10.66 -2.06
N LEU A 95 -2.01 -9.65 -2.35
CA LEU A 95 -3.43 -9.70 -2.03
C LEU A 95 -4.13 -10.87 -2.75
N SER A 96 -3.85 -11.07 -4.03
CA SER A 96 -4.45 -12.15 -4.81
C SER A 96 -4.09 -13.53 -4.26
N ALA A 97 -2.83 -13.73 -3.90
CA ALA A 97 -2.36 -14.96 -3.26
C ALA A 97 -3.05 -15.23 -1.93
N VAL A 98 -3.27 -14.19 -1.12
CA VAL A 98 -3.97 -14.30 0.16
C VAL A 98 -5.47 -14.59 -0.03
N CYS A 99 -6.12 -13.93 -0.98
CA CYS A 99 -7.54 -14.17 -1.27
C CYS A 99 -7.77 -15.60 -1.77
N GLN A 100 -6.93 -16.13 -2.65
CA GLN A 100 -7.05 -17.51 -3.16
C GLN A 100 -6.90 -18.57 -2.06
N ARG A 101 -6.06 -18.34 -1.05
CA ARG A 101 -5.91 -19.26 0.10
C ARG A 101 -7.19 -19.39 0.92
N LYS A 102 -8.06 -18.38 0.93
CA LYS A 102 -9.28 -18.35 1.73
C LYS A 102 -10.47 -19.08 1.07
N VAL A 103 -10.37 -19.46 -0.20
CA VAL A 103 -11.47 -20.07 -1.00
C VAL A 103 -11.55 -21.61 -0.83
N LYS A 104 -10.65 -22.23 -0.09
CA LYS A 104 -10.75 -23.67 0.24
C LYS A 104 -11.72 -23.89 1.41
N TYR A 105 -13.01 -23.98 1.11
CA TYR A 105 -14.03 -24.61 1.96
C TYR A 105 -14.61 -25.81 1.23
#